data_AF-T5A8B3-F1
#
_entry.id   AF-T5A8B3-F1
#
_cell.length_a   1.000
_cell.length_b   1.000
_cell.length_c   1.000
_cell.angle_alpha   90.00
_cell.angle_beta   90.00
_cell.angle_gamma   90.00
#
_symmetry.space_group_name_H-M   'P 1'
#
loop_
_entity.id
_entity.type
_entity.pdbx_description
1 polymer ?
#
loop_
_entity_poly.entity_id
_entity_poly.type
_entity_poly.pdbx_seq_one_letter_code
_entity_poly.pdbx_strand_id
1 'polypeptide(L)'
;MSLAIAPPDQAILLSPLLPALPAAAASTQPAVKLLPLLSPILRQRVQLLSASSSEPWLRLLCYDAAKAAKLADIVRGPSLEPHPVSGEVEVDWGYDAHTRYRRLDRETLQALVALEELGIAFQLVYCVGDQEGGGDGWRIGEVTVAGKPNPFSLFGGAHTIFEAERRFQQGLNAGGGGGSNGQTKTAKDESVAACDNDDDDDDYWGRYDATPIFDEYFAQYDQVQPAMDNHDPDEEAQNAHLAHPASSLQAGLGSAQQPADATATASQSMTADIIHPRPESSASSNGSCTVARLEETAGKQEQNEFGVKQHVSRSIRSLYMLARASGIAREEFGRLVTTELAVLGVMDEDD
;
A
#
# COMPACT_ATOMS: atom_id res chain seq x y z
N MET A 1 27.98 17.07 -0.42
CA MET A 1 27.12 18.03 -1.17
C MET A 1 25.71 17.46 -1.13
N SER A 2 24.68 18.24 -0.84
CA SER A 2 23.30 17.73 -0.87
C SER A 2 22.84 17.55 -2.31
N LEU A 3 22.58 16.31 -2.74
CA LEU A 3 21.87 16.05 -3.98
C LEU A 3 20.49 16.74 -3.92
N ALA A 4 20.14 17.44 -4.99
CA ALA A 4 18.87 18.16 -5.09
C ALA A 4 17.73 17.16 -5.39
N ILE A 5 17.22 16.51 -4.34
CA ILE A 5 16.12 15.54 -4.46
C ILE A 5 14.88 16.27 -4.99
N ALA A 6 14.41 15.85 -6.18
CA ALA A 6 13.17 16.32 -6.77
C ALA A 6 11.95 15.86 -5.94
N PRO A 7 10.81 16.58 -5.98
CA PRO A 7 9.56 16.07 -5.40
C PRO A 7 9.11 14.75 -6.07
N PRO A 8 8.34 13.91 -5.37
CA PRO A 8 7.78 12.69 -5.95
C PRO A 8 6.76 13.03 -7.05
N ASP A 9 6.87 12.36 -8.19
CA ASP A 9 5.78 12.30 -9.15
C ASP A 9 4.68 11.40 -8.58
N GLN A 10 3.59 12.03 -8.15
CA GLN A 10 2.48 11.34 -7.50
C GLN A 10 1.69 10.49 -8.49
N ALA A 11 1.54 10.93 -9.74
CA ALA A 11 0.78 10.21 -10.75
C ALA A 11 1.51 8.92 -11.16
N ILE A 12 2.81 9.00 -11.47
CA ILE A 12 3.62 7.83 -11.88
C ILE A 12 3.65 6.76 -10.77
N LEU A 13 3.69 7.16 -9.50
CA LEU A 13 3.75 6.22 -8.37
C LEU A 13 2.38 5.67 -7.95
N LEU A 14 1.33 6.49 -7.94
CA LEU A 14 0.07 6.17 -7.26
C LEU A 14 -1.08 5.83 -8.22
N SER A 15 -1.16 6.42 -9.42
CA SER A 15 -2.17 6.03 -10.43
C SER A 15 -2.19 4.52 -10.74
N PRO A 16 -1.05 3.80 -10.91
CA PRO A 16 -1.07 2.36 -11.13
C PRO A 16 -1.39 1.53 -9.88
N LEU A 17 -1.22 2.08 -8.67
CA LEU A 17 -1.51 1.36 -7.43
C LEU A 17 -2.99 1.47 -7.03
N LEU A 18 -3.61 2.65 -7.15
CA LEU A 18 -4.99 2.91 -6.74
C LEU A 18 -6.02 1.88 -7.24
N PRO A 19 -6.15 1.57 -8.55
CA PRO A 19 -7.09 0.57 -9.06
C PRO A 19 -6.73 -0.88 -8.68
N ALA A 20 -5.51 -1.11 -8.19
CA ALA A 20 -5.06 -2.41 -7.72
C ALA A 20 -5.28 -2.64 -6.21
N LEU A 21 -5.56 -1.58 -5.42
CA LEU A 21 -5.88 -1.73 -3.99
C LEU A 21 -7.12 -2.62 -3.77
N PRO A 22 -8.25 -2.49 -4.52
CA PRO A 22 -9.39 -3.40 -4.38
C PRO A 22 -9.03 -4.87 -4.65
N ALA A 23 -8.18 -5.13 -5.65
CA ALA A 23 -7.66 -6.46 -5.92
C ALA A 23 -6.74 -6.97 -4.79
N ALA A 24 -5.93 -6.09 -4.18
CA ALA A 24 -5.10 -6.40 -3.02
C ALA A 24 -5.92 -6.71 -1.74
N ALA A 25 -7.16 -6.20 -1.64
CA ALA A 25 -8.09 -6.48 -0.54
C ALA A 25 -8.76 -7.86 -0.64
N ALA A 26 -8.63 -8.55 -1.79
CA ALA A 26 -9.26 -9.83 -2.09
C ALA A 26 -8.26 -10.95 -2.44
N SER A 27 -7.12 -10.62 -3.08
CA SER A 27 -6.07 -11.58 -3.47
C SER A 27 -5.02 -11.75 -2.36
N THR A 28 -4.51 -12.97 -2.19
CA THR A 28 -3.27 -13.24 -1.43
C THR A 28 -2.02 -13.01 -2.28
N GLN A 29 -2.09 -13.23 -3.60
CA GLN A 29 -0.96 -13.08 -4.52
C GLN A 29 -0.74 -11.60 -4.89
N PRO A 30 0.49 -11.07 -4.71
CA PRO A 30 0.81 -9.68 -5.02
C PRO A 30 0.94 -9.43 -6.52
N ALA A 31 0.52 -8.24 -6.96
CA ALA A 31 0.67 -7.82 -8.34
C ALA A 31 2.14 -7.52 -8.65
N VAL A 32 2.85 -8.47 -9.28
CA VAL A 32 4.30 -8.39 -9.55
C VAL A 32 4.72 -7.07 -10.24
N LYS A 33 3.88 -6.52 -11.12
CA LYS A 33 4.11 -5.23 -11.80
C LYS A 33 4.19 -4.02 -10.87
N LEU A 34 3.64 -4.09 -9.65
CA LEU A 34 3.63 -3.01 -8.67
C LEU A 34 4.78 -3.12 -7.67
N LEU A 35 5.43 -4.29 -7.55
CA LEU A 35 6.58 -4.48 -6.67
C LEU A 35 7.71 -3.45 -6.91
N PRO A 36 8.08 -3.09 -8.16
CA PRO A 36 9.05 -2.02 -8.45
C PRO A 36 8.71 -0.64 -7.85
N LEU A 37 7.43 -0.34 -7.61
CA LEU A 37 6.98 0.93 -7.03
C LEU A 37 7.10 0.94 -5.49
N LEU A 38 7.15 -0.24 -4.87
CA LEU A 38 7.32 -0.40 -3.42
C LEU A 38 8.79 -0.25 -3.02
N SER A 39 9.03 0.30 -1.84
CA SER A 39 10.38 0.39 -1.27
C SER A 39 10.96 -1.03 -1.07
N PRO A 40 12.29 -1.22 -1.11
CA PRO A 40 12.89 -2.55 -0.97
C PRO A 40 12.40 -3.32 0.28
N ILE A 41 12.26 -2.62 1.41
CA ILE A 41 11.76 -3.19 2.67
C ILE A 41 10.29 -3.63 2.55
N LEU A 42 9.42 -2.78 2.00
CA LEU A 42 8.00 -3.11 1.84
C LEU A 42 7.80 -4.23 0.80
N ARG A 43 8.62 -4.24 -0.24
CA ARG A 43 8.64 -5.24 -1.30
C ARG A 43 9.02 -6.62 -0.78
N GLN A 44 10.12 -6.72 -0.03
CA GLN A 44 10.55 -7.96 0.63
C GLN A 44 9.49 -8.46 1.62
N ARG A 45 8.91 -7.56 2.42
CA ARG A 45 7.78 -7.86 3.33
C ARG A 45 6.58 -8.44 2.56
N VAL A 46 6.20 -7.86 1.42
CA VAL A 46 5.11 -8.39 0.58
C VAL A 46 5.47 -9.74 -0.03
N GLN A 47 6.66 -9.90 -0.62
CA GLN A 47 7.12 -11.14 -1.26
C GLN A 47 7.19 -12.32 -0.26
N LEU A 48 7.80 -12.13 0.91
CA LEU A 48 8.02 -13.20 1.89
C LEU A 48 6.76 -13.58 2.66
N LEU A 49 5.93 -12.59 3.04
CA LEU A 49 4.73 -12.86 3.85
C LEU A 49 3.52 -13.29 3.01
N SER A 50 3.42 -12.93 1.73
CA SER A 50 2.37 -13.50 0.85
C SER A 50 2.62 -14.97 0.46
N ALA A 51 3.87 -15.45 0.52
CA ALA A 51 4.21 -16.86 0.30
C ALA A 51 3.83 -17.76 1.51
N SER A 52 3.65 -17.17 2.70
CA SER A 52 3.41 -17.88 3.96
C SER A 52 2.05 -17.58 4.61
N SER A 53 1.33 -16.54 4.16
CA SER A 53 0.03 -16.13 4.68
C SER A 53 -1.12 -16.43 3.71
N SER A 54 -2.29 -16.75 4.27
CA SER A 54 -3.57 -16.82 3.55
C SER A 54 -4.37 -15.51 3.59
N GLU A 55 -3.84 -14.44 4.20
CA GLU A 55 -4.49 -13.12 4.24
C GLU A 55 -4.26 -12.29 2.96
N PRO A 56 -5.18 -11.37 2.59
CA PRO A 56 -5.00 -10.50 1.44
C PRO A 56 -3.79 -9.55 1.58
N TRP A 57 -2.99 -9.43 0.52
CA TRP A 57 -1.69 -8.75 0.60
C TRP A 57 -1.75 -7.24 0.85
N LEU A 58 -2.93 -6.60 0.73
CA LEU A 58 -3.17 -5.23 1.21
C LEU A 58 -2.78 -5.06 2.68
N ARG A 59 -2.95 -6.10 3.53
CA ARG A 59 -2.55 -6.06 4.94
C ARG A 59 -1.04 -5.90 5.13
N LEU A 60 -0.24 -6.31 4.15
CA LEU A 60 1.22 -6.21 4.18
C LEU A 60 1.71 -4.79 3.83
N LEU A 61 0.89 -3.99 3.11
CA LEU A 61 1.22 -2.62 2.71
C LEU A 61 1.16 -1.60 3.85
N CYS A 62 0.48 -1.94 4.96
CA CYS A 62 0.41 -1.13 6.17
C CYS A 62 1.23 -1.80 7.29
N TYR A 63 1.87 -1.02 8.16
CA TYR A 63 2.56 -1.56 9.34
C TYR A 63 1.63 -1.72 10.56
N ASP A 64 0.54 -0.96 10.61
CA ASP A 64 -0.44 -0.96 11.70
C ASP A 64 -1.66 -1.83 11.34
N ALA A 65 -1.80 -2.99 12.00
CA ALA A 65 -2.90 -3.93 11.75
C ALA A 65 -4.31 -3.34 11.96
N ALA A 66 -4.47 -2.34 12.85
CA ALA A 66 -5.75 -1.69 13.12
C ALA A 66 -6.09 -0.63 12.06
N LYS A 67 -5.09 0.02 11.45
CA LYS A 67 -5.28 0.82 10.23
C LYS A 67 -5.50 -0.08 9.00
N ALA A 68 -4.79 -1.19 8.89
CA ALA A 68 -4.89 -2.13 7.76
C ALA A 68 -6.30 -2.73 7.59
N ALA A 69 -7.03 -2.93 8.68
CA ALA A 69 -8.44 -3.29 8.64
C ALA A 69 -9.31 -2.18 8.02
N LYS A 70 -9.22 -0.96 8.57
CA LYS A 70 -9.96 0.22 8.07
C LYS A 70 -9.61 0.56 6.63
N LEU A 71 -8.36 0.38 6.23
CA LEU A 71 -7.90 0.52 4.85
C LEU A 71 -8.61 -0.48 3.94
N ALA A 72 -8.69 -1.76 4.32
CA ALA A 72 -9.41 -2.77 3.54
C ALA A 72 -10.91 -2.46 3.38
N ASP A 73 -11.53 -1.83 4.37
CA ASP A 73 -12.95 -1.45 4.30
C ASP A 73 -13.18 -0.19 3.42
N ILE A 74 -12.29 0.81 3.51
CA ILE A 74 -12.27 1.97 2.59
C ILE A 74 -12.04 1.51 1.13
N VAL A 75 -11.09 0.60 0.94
CA VAL A 75 -10.66 0.11 -0.39
C VAL A 75 -11.71 -0.79 -1.07
N ARG A 76 -12.68 -1.32 -0.32
CA ARG A 76 -13.88 -2.00 -0.85
C ARG A 76 -15.03 -1.04 -1.21
N GLY A 77 -14.90 0.25 -0.88
CA GLY A 77 -15.88 1.26 -1.22
C GLY A 77 -15.79 1.69 -2.70
N PRO A 78 -16.86 2.27 -3.27
CA PRO A 78 -16.92 2.68 -4.68
C PRO A 78 -15.99 3.86 -5.03
N SER A 79 -15.28 4.43 -4.04
CA SER A 79 -14.35 5.55 -4.23
C SER A 79 -13.06 5.19 -5.00
N LEU A 80 -12.76 3.90 -5.20
CA LEU A 80 -11.62 3.42 -5.98
C LEU A 80 -12.02 2.71 -7.29
N GLU A 81 -13.25 2.90 -7.76
CA GLU A 81 -13.67 2.34 -9.04
C GLU A 81 -12.93 3.02 -10.21
N PRO A 82 -12.25 2.25 -11.10
CA PRO A 82 -11.53 2.81 -12.22
C PRO A 82 -12.49 3.31 -13.31
N HIS A 83 -12.14 4.42 -13.96
CA HIS A 83 -12.95 4.98 -15.03
C HIS A 83 -13.09 3.99 -16.21
N PRO A 84 -14.31 3.67 -16.70
CA PRO A 84 -14.54 2.53 -17.60
C PRO A 84 -13.85 2.63 -18.96
N VAL A 85 -13.42 3.83 -19.38
CA VAL A 85 -12.66 4.04 -20.63
C VAL A 85 -11.14 4.06 -20.38
N SER A 86 -10.68 4.38 -19.17
CA SER A 86 -9.25 4.62 -18.87
C SER A 86 -8.59 3.51 -18.05
N GLY A 87 -9.35 2.74 -17.26
CA GLY A 87 -8.81 1.74 -16.32
C GLY A 87 -8.10 2.32 -15.09
N GLU A 88 -8.02 3.65 -14.96
CA GLU A 88 -7.37 4.36 -13.85
C GLU A 88 -8.39 5.00 -12.90
N VAL A 89 -7.99 5.25 -11.65
CA VAL A 89 -8.78 5.99 -10.66
C VAL A 89 -8.50 7.48 -10.82
N GLU A 90 -9.52 8.27 -11.18
CA GLU A 90 -9.42 9.73 -11.27
C GLU A 90 -9.11 10.36 -9.90
N VAL A 91 -7.98 11.07 -9.81
CA VAL A 91 -7.56 11.87 -8.64
C VAL A 91 -6.97 13.19 -9.14
N ASP A 92 -7.40 14.32 -8.57
CA ASP A 92 -6.76 15.62 -8.83
C ASP A 92 -5.53 15.77 -7.94
N TRP A 93 -4.35 15.42 -8.48
CA TRP A 93 -3.06 15.55 -7.80
C TRP A 93 -2.68 16.99 -7.40
N GLY A 94 -3.42 18.00 -7.86
CA GLY A 94 -3.26 19.41 -7.50
C GLY A 94 -4.24 19.91 -6.42
N TYR A 95 -5.31 19.18 -6.13
CA TYR A 95 -6.35 19.58 -5.17
C TYR A 95 -6.64 18.52 -4.09
N ASP A 96 -6.83 17.26 -4.47
CA ASP A 96 -7.16 16.17 -3.55
C ASP A 96 -5.93 15.71 -2.76
N ALA A 97 -4.75 15.83 -3.37
CA ALA A 97 -3.50 15.26 -2.90
C ALA A 97 -2.62 16.26 -2.11
N HIS A 98 -2.69 16.16 -0.78
CA HIS A 98 -1.90 16.99 0.11
C HIS A 98 -0.58 16.30 0.46
N THR A 99 0.56 16.90 0.10
CA THR A 99 1.90 16.33 0.37
C THR A 99 2.63 17.09 1.50
N ARG A 100 3.28 16.34 2.40
CA ARG A 100 4.21 16.87 3.42
C ARG A 100 5.54 16.14 3.38
N TYR A 101 6.64 16.85 3.63
CA TYR A 101 8.00 16.29 3.64
C TYR A 101 8.57 16.23 5.06
N ARG A 102 9.31 15.15 5.37
CA ARG A 102 10.08 14.98 6.62
C ARG A 102 11.41 14.31 6.27
N ARG A 103 12.53 14.93 6.63
CA ARG A 103 13.84 14.27 6.67
C ARG A 103 13.94 13.52 8.00
N LEU A 104 14.29 12.24 7.96
CA LEU A 104 14.43 11.41 9.16
C LEU A 104 15.90 11.36 9.61
N ASP A 105 16.79 11.15 8.65
CA ASP A 105 18.24 11.06 8.84
C ASP A 105 18.97 11.60 7.59
N ARG A 106 20.30 11.45 7.53
CA ARG A 106 21.13 11.99 6.44
C ARG A 106 20.85 11.37 5.06
N GLU A 107 20.19 10.23 4.99
CA GLU A 107 19.98 9.45 3.76
C GLU A 107 18.48 9.29 3.47
N THR A 108 17.66 9.03 4.49
CA THR A 108 16.21 8.87 4.38
C THR A 108 15.45 10.21 4.37
N LEU A 109 14.95 10.57 3.20
CA LEU A 109 13.88 11.57 3.05
C LEU A 109 12.52 10.86 2.87
N GLN A 110 11.49 11.35 3.56
CA GLN A 110 10.13 10.82 3.49
C GLN A 110 9.14 11.91 3.05
N ALA A 111 8.07 11.49 2.37
CA ALA A 111 6.95 12.34 1.99
C ALA A 111 5.62 11.61 2.26
N LEU A 112 4.72 12.20 3.05
CA LEU A 112 3.36 11.69 3.20
C LEU A 112 2.45 12.40 2.22
N VAL A 113 1.85 11.65 1.29
CA VAL A 113 0.80 12.10 0.38
C VAL A 113 -0.54 11.64 0.96
N ALA A 114 -1.44 12.55 1.34
CA ALA A 114 -2.79 12.23 1.79
C ALA A 114 -3.82 12.60 0.72
N LEU A 115 -4.68 11.64 0.36
CA LEU A 115 -5.82 11.83 -0.54
C LEU A 115 -7.07 11.98 0.32
N GLU A 116 -7.47 13.22 0.58
CA GLU A 116 -8.45 13.51 1.65
C GLU A 116 -9.88 13.07 1.31
N GLU A 117 -10.30 13.18 0.03
CA GLU A 117 -11.59 12.65 -0.45
C GLU A 117 -11.65 11.11 -0.30
N LEU A 118 -10.57 10.41 -0.65
CA LEU A 118 -10.49 8.94 -0.58
C LEU A 118 -10.25 8.39 0.83
N GLY A 119 -9.72 9.21 1.76
CA GLY A 119 -9.37 8.78 3.11
C GLY A 119 -8.13 7.88 3.21
N ILE A 120 -7.28 7.87 2.19
CA ILE A 120 -6.05 7.05 2.10
C ILE A 120 -4.82 7.97 2.14
N ALA A 121 -3.73 7.50 2.73
CA ALA A 121 -2.45 8.20 2.72
C ALA A 121 -1.29 7.25 2.39
N PHE A 122 -0.31 7.75 1.64
CA PHE A 122 0.85 7.02 1.13
C PHE A 122 2.13 7.64 1.70
N GLN A 123 2.86 6.88 2.49
CA GLN A 123 4.17 7.31 2.99
C GLN A 123 5.23 6.89 1.97
N LEU A 124 5.65 7.84 1.16
CA LEU A 124 6.74 7.69 0.20
C LEU A 124 8.09 7.86 0.91
N VAL A 125 9.08 7.11 0.44
CA VAL A 125 10.48 7.18 0.90
C VAL A 125 11.36 7.35 -0.32
N TYR A 126 12.37 8.22 -0.24
CA TYR A 126 13.40 8.33 -1.25
C TYR A 126 14.44 7.23 -1.05
N CYS A 127 14.62 6.38 -2.06
CA CYS A 127 15.56 5.27 -2.06
C CYS A 127 16.71 5.56 -3.03
N VAL A 128 17.92 5.11 -2.67
CA VAL A 128 19.14 5.21 -3.47
C VAL A 128 19.61 3.78 -3.78
N GLY A 129 20.08 3.54 -5.00
CA GLY A 129 20.61 2.23 -5.42
C GLY A 129 19.58 1.11 -5.58
N ASP A 130 18.28 1.41 -5.62
CA ASP A 130 17.21 0.40 -5.82
C ASP A 130 17.18 -0.11 -7.28
N GLN A 131 18.14 -0.97 -7.61
CA GLN A 131 18.32 -1.62 -8.91
C GLN A 131 17.04 -2.31 -9.41
N GLU A 132 16.21 -2.80 -8.49
CA GLU A 132 15.01 -3.58 -8.78
C GLU A 132 13.75 -2.68 -8.96
N GLY A 133 13.81 -1.39 -8.59
CA GLY A 133 12.82 -0.36 -8.92
C GLY A 133 13.27 0.67 -9.96
N GLY A 134 14.48 0.52 -10.53
CA GLY A 134 15.01 1.39 -11.59
C GLY A 134 16.06 2.42 -11.17
N GLY A 135 16.68 2.26 -10.00
CA GLY A 135 17.72 3.15 -9.46
C GLY A 135 17.17 4.19 -8.47
N ASP A 136 17.86 5.31 -8.34
CA ASP A 136 17.54 6.35 -7.36
C ASP A 136 16.16 6.98 -7.61
N GLY A 137 15.33 7.07 -6.57
CA GLY A 137 14.02 7.69 -6.70
C GLY A 137 13.06 7.43 -5.53
N TRP A 138 11.89 8.04 -5.62
CA TRP A 138 10.81 7.82 -4.66
C TRP A 138 10.17 6.44 -4.83
N ARG A 139 9.78 5.83 -3.71
CA ARG A 139 9.09 4.54 -3.60
C ARG A 139 8.03 4.59 -2.51
N ILE A 140 7.06 3.69 -2.58
CA ILE A 140 5.97 3.57 -1.60
C ILE A 140 6.47 2.75 -0.41
N GLY A 141 6.58 3.38 0.77
CA GLY A 141 7.07 2.77 2.01
C GLY A 141 5.97 2.26 2.94
N GLU A 142 4.80 2.92 2.96
CA GLU A 142 3.55 2.42 3.59
C GLU A 142 2.32 2.93 2.82
N VAL A 143 1.25 2.12 2.75
CA VAL A 143 -0.12 2.57 2.45
C VAL A 143 -0.92 2.51 3.76
N THR A 144 -1.53 3.63 4.15
CA THR A 144 -2.16 3.80 5.46
C THR A 144 -3.46 4.60 5.36
N VAL A 145 -4.22 4.72 6.44
CA VAL A 145 -5.48 5.48 6.46
C VAL A 145 -5.22 6.95 6.79
N ALA A 146 -5.82 7.88 6.04
CA ALA A 146 -5.73 9.31 6.32
C ALA A 146 -6.45 9.64 7.64
N GLY A 147 -5.69 10.06 8.66
CA GLY A 147 -6.20 10.33 9.99
C GLY A 147 -7.07 11.58 10.06
N LYS A 148 -8.40 11.43 9.96
CA LYS A 148 -9.34 12.54 10.16
C LYS A 148 -9.28 13.03 11.63
N PRO A 149 -9.20 14.36 11.91
CA PRO A 149 -9.36 15.47 10.97
C PRO A 149 -8.07 15.92 10.24
N ASN A 150 -6.88 15.60 10.74
CA ASN A 150 -5.59 16.07 10.19
C ASN A 150 -4.65 14.88 9.94
N PRO A 151 -4.49 14.38 8.69
CA PRO A 151 -3.63 13.22 8.42
C PRO A 151 -2.16 13.48 8.78
N PHE A 152 -1.75 14.75 8.81
CA PHE A 152 -0.39 15.18 9.11
C PHE A 152 -0.08 15.33 10.61
N SER A 153 -1.03 15.14 11.53
CA SER A 153 -0.77 15.34 12.97
C SER A 153 0.30 14.38 13.53
N LEU A 154 0.39 13.15 13.01
CA LEU A 154 1.46 12.20 13.37
C LEU A 154 2.73 12.43 12.54
N PHE A 155 2.57 12.70 11.24
CA PHE A 155 3.68 12.84 10.30
C PHE A 155 4.40 14.20 10.36
N GLY A 156 3.82 15.22 11.00
CA GLY A 156 4.43 16.50 11.38
C GLY A 156 5.56 16.98 10.44
N GLY A 157 5.19 17.35 9.21
CA GLY A 157 6.12 17.65 8.11
C GLY A 157 6.06 19.10 7.61
N ALA A 158 6.92 19.41 6.65
CA ALA A 158 7.01 20.70 5.99
C ALA A 158 6.29 20.72 4.62
N HIS A 159 6.10 21.90 4.02
CA HIS A 159 5.46 22.02 2.70
C HIS A 159 6.45 21.75 1.55
N THR A 160 7.76 21.91 1.79
CA THR A 160 8.80 21.66 0.79
C THR A 160 9.93 20.78 1.35
N ILE A 161 10.68 20.13 0.45
CA ILE A 161 11.88 19.37 0.80
C ILE A 161 12.92 20.27 1.48
N PHE A 162 13.10 21.50 0.99
CA PHE A 162 14.05 22.47 1.56
C PHE A 162 13.68 22.89 2.99
N GLU A 163 12.40 23.07 3.30
CA GLU A 163 11.96 23.29 4.68
C GLU A 163 12.14 22.04 5.56
N ALA A 164 11.92 20.84 5.03
CA ALA A 164 12.12 19.60 5.78
C ALA A 164 13.60 19.38 6.14
N GLU A 165 14.50 19.62 5.19
CA GLU A 165 15.95 19.60 5.39
C GLU A 165 16.38 20.67 6.42
N ARG A 166 15.87 21.90 6.29
CA ARG A 166 16.10 22.98 7.26
C ARG A 166 15.66 22.59 8.67
N ARG A 167 14.48 21.98 8.84
CA ARG A 167 13.98 21.54 10.16
C ARG A 167 14.86 20.45 10.78
N PHE A 168 15.33 19.50 9.97
CA PHE A 168 16.27 18.47 10.42
C PHE A 168 17.62 19.06 10.83
N GLN A 169 18.18 19.98 10.03
CA GLN A 169 19.43 20.66 10.35
C GLN A 169 19.30 21.63 11.54
N GLN A 170 18.13 22.23 11.74
CA GLN A 170 17.80 22.96 12.97
C GLN A 170 17.69 22.03 14.18
N GLY A 171 17.13 20.83 14.03
CA GLY A 171 17.09 19.81 15.08
C GLY A 171 18.49 19.33 15.50
N LEU A 172 19.36 19.06 14.53
CA LEU A 172 20.78 18.74 14.77
C LEU A 172 21.50 19.84 15.56
N ASN A 173 21.24 21.11 15.22
CA ASN A 173 21.86 22.25 15.91
C ASN A 173 21.21 22.53 17.29
N ALA A 174 19.91 22.31 17.44
CA ALA A 174 19.18 22.48 18.70
C ALA A 174 19.48 21.36 19.73
N GLY A 175 19.92 20.18 19.27
CA GLY A 175 20.46 19.13 20.15
C GLY A 175 21.70 19.57 20.96
N GLY A 176 22.34 20.68 20.60
CA GLY A 176 23.43 21.31 21.35
C GLY A 176 23.01 22.46 22.29
N GLY A 177 21.71 22.69 22.52
CA GLY A 177 21.23 23.77 23.39
C GLY A 177 19.91 23.45 24.08
N GLY A 178 19.93 23.37 25.41
CA GLY A 178 18.83 22.86 26.24
C GLY A 178 17.45 23.45 25.95
N GLY A 179 16.49 22.59 25.65
CA GLY A 179 15.11 22.99 25.33
C GLY A 179 14.37 23.54 26.55
N SER A 180 13.79 24.74 26.40
CA SER A 180 13.01 25.40 27.46
C SER A 180 11.57 25.67 27.01
N ASN A 181 10.64 24.83 27.47
CA ASN A 181 9.24 25.21 27.74
C ASN A 181 8.46 24.09 28.42
N GLY A 182 7.97 24.34 29.64
CA GLY A 182 7.14 23.42 30.41
C GLY A 182 6.79 24.00 31.78
N GLN A 183 5.54 24.37 31.99
CA GLN A 183 5.01 24.86 33.28
C GLN A 183 4.81 23.64 34.22
N THR A 184 4.80 23.72 35.57
CA THR A 184 3.86 24.56 36.34
C THR A 184 4.21 24.65 37.85
N LYS A 185 4.08 25.87 38.40
CA LYS A 185 3.86 26.30 39.82
C LYS A 185 3.83 25.26 40.96
N THR A 186 4.60 25.53 42.02
CA THR A 186 4.12 25.74 43.42
C THR A 186 5.09 26.69 44.17
N ALA A 187 4.84 27.06 45.44
CA ALA A 187 5.45 28.25 46.10
C ALA A 187 6.04 27.99 47.51
N LYS A 188 6.71 29.04 48.07
CA LYS A 188 7.51 29.16 49.33
C LYS A 188 9.01 28.82 49.23
N ASP A 189 9.92 29.44 50.00
CA ASP A 189 9.97 30.81 50.59
C ASP A 189 11.42 31.21 50.97
N GLU A 190 11.67 32.51 51.16
CA GLU A 190 12.84 33.23 51.72
C GLU A 190 14.25 32.56 51.89
N SER A 191 15.23 33.07 51.11
CA SER A 191 16.68 33.25 51.44
C SER A 191 17.57 31.98 51.58
N VAL A 192 18.91 32.01 51.46
CA VAL A 192 19.94 33.08 51.39
C VAL A 192 20.89 32.80 50.20
N ALA A 193 21.64 33.80 49.70
CA ALA A 193 22.57 33.65 48.58
C ALA A 193 24.01 33.29 48.98
N ALA A 194 24.60 32.30 48.29
CA ALA A 194 26.02 32.22 47.92
C ALA A 194 26.18 31.18 46.79
N CYS A 195 27.24 31.29 46.01
CA CYS A 195 27.62 30.30 45.00
C CYS A 195 28.68 29.34 45.55
N ASP A 196 28.49 28.04 45.34
CA ASP A 196 29.59 27.11 45.01
C ASP A 196 29.01 25.90 44.26
N ASN A 197 29.87 25.02 43.73
CA ASN A 197 29.47 23.80 43.03
C ASN A 197 28.89 22.72 43.97
N ASP A 198 28.18 21.74 43.41
CA ASP A 198 28.56 20.31 43.41
C ASP A 198 27.41 19.43 42.87
N ASP A 199 27.22 19.42 41.54
CA ASP A 199 26.38 18.42 40.84
C ASP A 199 27.21 17.12 40.64
N ASP A 200 27.55 16.44 41.74
CA ASP A 200 28.48 15.29 41.78
C ASP A 200 27.76 13.94 41.55
N ASP A 201 27.04 13.81 40.42
CA ASP A 201 26.14 12.66 40.14
C ASP A 201 26.12 12.20 38.65
N ASP A 202 26.99 12.74 37.78
CA ASP A 202 27.14 12.29 36.38
C ASP A 202 28.24 11.22 36.19
N ASP A 203 29.13 11.06 37.18
CA ASP A 203 30.26 10.11 37.21
C ASP A 203 29.84 8.62 37.17
N TYR A 204 28.55 8.32 37.45
CA TYR A 204 28.01 6.95 37.46
C TYR A 204 28.16 6.21 36.13
N TRP A 205 27.99 6.90 34.99
CA TRP A 205 28.06 6.29 33.67
C TRP A 205 29.49 6.24 33.12
N GLY A 206 30.34 7.24 33.44
CA GLY A 206 31.74 7.28 33.00
C GLY A 206 32.56 6.08 33.46
N ARG A 207 32.20 5.46 34.59
CA ARG A 207 32.89 4.28 35.13
C ARG A 207 32.75 3.01 34.28
N TYR A 208 31.81 2.92 33.33
CA TYR A 208 31.74 1.78 32.41
C TYR A 208 32.82 1.86 31.30
N ASP A 209 33.08 3.05 30.78
CA ASP A 209 34.07 3.31 29.71
C ASP A 209 35.50 3.00 30.18
N ALA A 210 35.75 3.13 31.48
CA ALA A 210 37.04 2.84 32.12
C ALA A 210 37.30 1.35 32.46
N THR A 211 36.51 0.38 31.94
CA THR A 211 36.66 -1.04 32.28
C THR A 211 37.41 -1.86 31.20
N PRO A 212 38.71 -2.20 31.40
CA PRO A 212 39.55 -2.83 30.36
C PRO A 212 39.15 -4.27 30.00
N ILE A 213 38.24 -4.86 30.77
CA ILE A 213 37.70 -6.22 30.56
C ILE A 213 36.86 -6.38 29.28
N PHE A 214 36.34 -5.31 28.68
CA PHE A 214 35.60 -5.41 27.42
C PHE A 214 36.51 -5.65 26.21
N ASP A 215 37.66 -4.96 26.11
CA ASP A 215 38.63 -5.18 25.03
C ASP A 215 39.24 -6.59 25.10
N GLU A 216 39.62 -7.06 26.29
CA GLU A 216 40.11 -8.44 26.47
C GLU A 216 39.04 -9.49 26.10
N TYR A 217 37.77 -9.25 26.43
CA TYR A 217 36.67 -10.15 26.10
C TYR A 217 36.43 -10.24 24.58
N PHE A 218 36.45 -9.11 23.86
CA PHE A 218 36.32 -9.12 22.40
C PHE A 218 37.55 -9.70 21.68
N ALA A 219 38.76 -9.46 22.19
CA ALA A 219 39.99 -10.04 21.65
C ALA A 219 40.02 -11.58 21.69
N GLN A 220 39.27 -12.21 22.60
CA GLN A 220 39.12 -13.67 22.64
C GLN A 220 38.29 -14.22 21.46
N TYR A 221 37.41 -13.41 20.85
CA TYR A 221 36.57 -13.82 19.72
C TYR A 221 37.19 -13.52 18.35
N ASP A 222 38.12 -12.55 18.24
CA ASP A 222 38.86 -12.26 17.00
C ASP A 222 39.68 -13.47 16.49
N GLN A 223 40.10 -14.34 17.42
CA GLN A 223 40.81 -15.59 17.14
C GLN A 223 39.88 -16.71 16.61
N VAL A 224 38.56 -16.52 16.60
CA VAL A 224 37.57 -17.49 16.11
C VAL A 224 37.24 -17.20 14.63
N GLN A 225 38.18 -17.54 13.75
CA GLN A 225 37.88 -17.64 12.32
C GLN A 225 36.82 -18.74 12.09
N PRO A 226 35.77 -18.51 11.28
CA PRO A 226 34.85 -19.56 10.90
C PRO A 226 35.61 -20.69 10.20
N ALA A 227 35.56 -21.89 10.76
CA ALA A 227 36.19 -23.06 10.16
C ALA A 227 35.45 -23.45 8.88
N MET A 228 35.93 -22.96 7.73
CA MET A 228 35.55 -23.46 6.41
C MET A 228 36.23 -24.81 6.17
N ASP A 229 35.85 -25.80 6.98
CA ASP A 229 36.20 -27.19 6.75
C ASP A 229 35.45 -27.65 5.50
N ASN A 230 36.21 -27.94 4.44
CA ASN A 230 35.71 -28.20 3.10
C ASN A 230 36.13 -29.59 2.62
N HIS A 231 36.18 -30.55 3.55
CA HIS A 231 36.54 -31.95 3.30
C HIS A 231 35.52 -32.92 3.95
N ASP A 232 34.50 -33.32 3.19
CA ASP A 232 33.68 -34.49 3.52
C ASP A 232 34.39 -35.75 2.98
N PRO A 233 34.69 -36.78 3.78
CA PRO A 233 35.49 -37.94 3.36
C PRO A 233 34.72 -38.99 2.51
N ASP A 234 33.65 -38.60 1.79
CA ASP A 234 32.88 -39.48 0.92
C ASP A 234 33.02 -39.18 -0.60
N GLU A 235 33.54 -38.01 -1.01
CA GLU A 235 33.73 -37.67 -2.44
C GLU A 235 34.75 -38.55 -3.18
N GLU A 236 35.69 -39.22 -2.48
CA GLU A 236 36.69 -40.09 -3.14
C GLU A 236 36.10 -41.40 -3.71
N ALA A 237 34.81 -41.71 -3.47
CA ALA A 237 34.16 -42.90 -4.00
C ALA A 237 33.68 -42.78 -5.46
N GLN A 238 33.53 -41.57 -6.01
CA GLN A 238 32.77 -41.35 -7.25
C GLN A 238 33.62 -40.98 -8.48
N ASN A 239 34.87 -40.54 -8.30
CA ASN A 239 35.76 -40.17 -9.41
C ASN A 239 36.41 -41.36 -10.17
N ALA A 240 36.00 -42.60 -9.86
CA ALA A 240 36.57 -43.84 -10.39
C ALA A 240 35.79 -44.48 -11.57
N HIS A 241 34.84 -43.78 -12.20
CA HIS A 241 34.01 -44.36 -13.28
C HIS A 241 33.72 -43.46 -14.50
N LEU A 242 34.72 -42.70 -14.96
CA LEU A 242 34.68 -42.07 -16.29
C LEU A 242 34.95 -43.08 -17.42
N ALA A 243 33.94 -43.85 -17.84
CA ALA A 243 34.01 -44.66 -19.06
C ALA A 243 32.63 -44.94 -19.71
N HIS A 244 32.36 -44.33 -20.87
CA HIS A 244 31.37 -44.87 -21.83
C HIS A 244 32.02 -46.05 -22.59
N PRO A 245 31.26 -47.09 -22.98
CA PRO A 245 30.53 -47.02 -24.26
C PRO A 245 29.13 -47.69 -24.23
N ALA A 246 28.49 -47.77 -25.40
CA ALA A 246 27.11 -48.26 -25.57
C ALA A 246 27.00 -49.73 -26.05
N SER A 247 25.74 -50.18 -26.23
CA SER A 247 25.25 -51.27 -27.11
C SER A 247 24.97 -52.68 -26.52
N SER A 248 23.67 -52.99 -26.45
CA SER A 248 23.00 -54.09 -27.22
C SER A 248 22.43 -55.32 -26.48
N LEU A 249 21.11 -55.55 -26.70
CA LEU A 249 20.35 -56.83 -26.57
C LEU A 249 20.15 -57.39 -25.13
N GLN A 250 19.10 -58.17 -24.80
CA GLN A 250 18.03 -58.80 -25.60
C GLN A 250 16.71 -58.99 -24.81
N ALA A 251 15.54 -58.88 -25.48
CA ALA A 251 14.18 -59.45 -25.23
C ALA A 251 13.60 -59.63 -23.79
N GLY A 252 12.28 -59.47 -23.56
CA GLY A 252 11.18 -59.03 -24.43
C GLY A 252 9.78 -59.50 -23.96
N LEU A 253 8.72 -59.01 -24.63
CA LEU A 253 7.28 -59.39 -24.53
C LEU A 253 6.54 -59.01 -23.21
N GLY A 254 5.31 -58.45 -23.24
CA GLY A 254 4.56 -57.92 -24.38
C GLY A 254 3.11 -57.47 -24.08
N SER A 255 2.55 -56.69 -25.03
CA SER A 255 1.12 -56.29 -25.18
C SER A 255 0.46 -55.35 -24.17
N ALA A 256 -0.56 -54.62 -24.64
CA ALA A 256 -1.31 -53.59 -23.94
C ALA A 256 -2.78 -53.47 -24.42
N GLN A 257 -3.55 -52.60 -23.75
CA GLN A 257 -4.81 -51.95 -24.18
C GLN A 257 -6.16 -52.71 -24.06
N GLN A 258 -7.17 -51.88 -23.75
CA GLN A 258 -8.64 -52.12 -23.64
C GLN A 258 -9.30 -51.87 -25.04
N PRO A 259 -10.64 -51.67 -25.25
CA PRO A 259 -11.84 -51.74 -24.38
C PRO A 259 -13.11 -52.42 -25.01
N ALA A 260 -14.29 -52.27 -24.36
CA ALA A 260 -15.69 -52.52 -24.83
C ALA A 260 -16.13 -54.00 -25.05
N ASP A 261 -17.42 -54.39 -25.13
CA ASP A 261 -18.71 -53.66 -25.28
C ASP A 261 -19.90 -54.34 -24.49
N ALA A 262 -21.19 -54.05 -24.77
CA ALA A 262 -22.32 -54.09 -23.81
C ALA A 262 -23.55 -55.05 -24.06
N THR A 263 -24.61 -54.90 -23.21
CA THR A 263 -26.02 -55.42 -23.26
C THR A 263 -26.28 -56.93 -23.00
N ALA A 264 -27.45 -57.45 -22.51
CA ALA A 264 -28.65 -57.00 -21.73
C ALA A 264 -29.46 -58.28 -21.28
N THR A 265 -30.72 -58.40 -20.75
CA THR A 265 -31.92 -57.53 -20.52
C THR A 265 -32.96 -58.22 -19.56
N ALA A 266 -33.77 -57.45 -18.77
CA ALA A 266 -35.12 -57.77 -18.17
C ALA A 266 -35.27 -58.93 -17.12
N SER A 267 -36.32 -59.10 -16.28
CA SER A 267 -37.72 -58.58 -16.20
C SER A 267 -38.36 -58.53 -14.77
N GLN A 268 -39.23 -57.53 -14.50
CA GLN A 268 -40.49 -57.53 -13.70
C GLN A 268 -40.60 -58.03 -12.22
N SER A 269 -41.12 -57.17 -11.30
CA SER A 269 -42.42 -57.38 -10.59
C SER A 269 -42.87 -56.20 -9.69
N MET A 270 -44.16 -55.85 -9.79
CA MET A 270 -44.96 -54.83 -9.09
C MET A 270 -45.05 -54.94 -7.55
N THR A 271 -45.33 -53.82 -6.84
CA THR A 271 -46.64 -53.57 -6.14
C THR A 271 -46.76 -52.20 -5.41
N ALA A 272 -47.98 -51.64 -5.46
CA ALA A 272 -48.68 -50.78 -4.48
C ALA A 272 -48.25 -49.30 -4.22
N ASP A 273 -49.24 -48.41 -4.35
CA ASP A 273 -49.20 -46.97 -4.04
C ASP A 273 -49.45 -46.63 -2.56
N ILE A 274 -48.82 -45.55 -2.06
CA ILE A 274 -49.36 -44.72 -0.96
C ILE A 274 -49.21 -43.24 -1.34
N ILE A 275 -50.34 -42.55 -1.49
CA ILE A 275 -50.38 -41.14 -1.90
C ILE A 275 -50.56 -40.25 -0.66
N HIS A 276 -49.64 -39.30 -0.44
CA HIS A 276 -49.81 -38.20 0.51
C HIS A 276 -49.72 -36.85 -0.23
N PRO A 277 -50.78 -36.03 -0.26
CA PRO A 277 -50.76 -34.75 -0.95
C PRO A 277 -49.98 -33.71 -0.14
N ARG A 278 -48.80 -33.32 -0.62
CA ARG A 278 -48.14 -32.07 -0.20
C ARG A 278 -48.70 -30.94 -1.07
N PRO A 279 -49.14 -29.80 -0.52
CA PRO A 279 -49.72 -28.73 -1.33
C PRO A 279 -48.66 -28.08 -2.22
N GLU A 280 -48.91 -28.06 -3.54
CA GLU A 280 -48.17 -27.25 -4.50
C GLU A 280 -48.59 -25.78 -4.40
N SER A 281 -47.96 -25.02 -3.51
CA SER A 281 -48.14 -23.56 -3.43
C SER A 281 -47.39 -22.84 -4.55
N SER A 282 -47.89 -22.97 -5.78
CA SER A 282 -47.47 -22.17 -6.93
C SER A 282 -47.96 -20.73 -6.80
N ALA A 283 -47.20 -19.89 -6.09
CA ALA A 283 -47.39 -18.45 -6.03
C ALA A 283 -46.04 -17.72 -5.85
N SER A 284 -45.79 -16.71 -6.69
CA SER A 284 -44.64 -15.78 -6.63
C SER A 284 -43.22 -16.38 -6.76
N SER A 285 -42.81 -16.68 -8.00
CA SER A 285 -41.39 -16.88 -8.36
C SER A 285 -40.97 -16.04 -9.58
N ASN A 286 -41.79 -15.99 -10.64
CA ASN A 286 -41.51 -15.18 -11.83
C ASN A 286 -41.38 -13.67 -11.55
N GLY A 287 -42.02 -13.15 -10.51
CA GLY A 287 -41.86 -11.76 -10.07
C GLY A 287 -40.53 -11.49 -9.36
N SER A 288 -40.00 -12.47 -8.62
CA SER A 288 -38.74 -12.30 -7.87
C SER A 288 -37.53 -12.18 -8.79
N CYS A 289 -37.46 -13.01 -9.84
CA CYS A 289 -36.36 -12.93 -10.81
C CYS A 289 -36.39 -11.65 -11.68
N THR A 290 -37.57 -11.11 -11.98
CA THR A 290 -37.69 -9.85 -12.73
C THR A 290 -37.49 -8.63 -11.85
N VAL A 291 -37.97 -8.63 -10.60
CA VAL A 291 -37.70 -7.56 -9.63
C VAL A 291 -36.23 -7.52 -9.26
N ALA A 292 -35.58 -8.64 -8.93
CA ALA A 292 -34.15 -8.67 -8.62
C ALA A 292 -33.29 -8.20 -9.81
N ARG A 293 -33.71 -8.49 -11.05
CA ARG A 293 -33.08 -7.92 -12.25
C ARG A 293 -33.35 -6.43 -12.42
N LEU A 294 -34.57 -5.95 -12.11
CA LEU A 294 -34.87 -4.52 -12.11
C LEU A 294 -34.02 -3.78 -11.09
N GLU A 295 -33.91 -4.28 -9.86
CA GLU A 295 -33.06 -3.77 -8.78
C GLU A 295 -31.58 -3.78 -9.19
N GLU A 296 -31.10 -4.87 -9.81
CA GLU A 296 -29.75 -4.94 -10.37
C GLU A 296 -29.50 -3.91 -11.49
N THR A 297 -30.47 -3.67 -12.37
CA THR A 297 -30.36 -2.65 -13.43
C THR A 297 -30.50 -1.23 -12.91
N ALA A 298 -31.37 -1.00 -11.91
CA ALA A 298 -31.57 0.30 -11.28
C ALA A 298 -30.32 0.71 -10.50
N GLY A 299 -29.75 -0.19 -9.68
CA GLY A 299 -28.48 0.05 -8.98
C GLY A 299 -27.34 0.37 -9.96
N LYS A 300 -27.25 -0.34 -11.09
CA LYS A 300 -26.26 -0.02 -12.15
C LYS A 300 -26.52 1.32 -12.84
N GLN A 301 -27.78 1.70 -13.03
CA GLN A 301 -28.15 3.00 -13.60
C GLN A 301 -27.83 4.15 -12.63
N GLU A 302 -28.17 4.00 -11.34
CA GLU A 302 -27.83 4.96 -10.28
C GLU A 302 -26.30 5.09 -10.11
N GLN A 303 -25.55 3.98 -10.18
CA GLN A 303 -24.08 3.97 -10.16
C GLN A 303 -23.49 4.72 -11.38
N ASN A 304 -24.00 4.44 -12.58
CA ASN A 304 -23.58 5.12 -13.80
C ASN A 304 -23.90 6.63 -13.76
N GLU A 305 -25.11 6.99 -13.31
CA GLU A 305 -25.52 8.38 -13.13
C GLU A 305 -24.68 9.10 -12.07
N PHE A 306 -24.34 8.43 -10.97
CA PHE A 306 -23.41 8.95 -9.94
C PHE A 306 -22.01 9.16 -10.52
N GLY A 307 -21.46 8.19 -11.25
CA GLY A 307 -20.16 8.30 -11.92
C GLY A 307 -20.10 9.47 -12.89
N VAL A 308 -21.11 9.62 -13.76
CA VAL A 308 -21.24 10.78 -14.66
C VAL A 308 -21.35 12.09 -13.88
N LYS A 309 -22.16 12.16 -12.82
CA LYS A 309 -22.27 13.35 -11.96
C LYS A 309 -20.95 13.71 -11.26
N GLN A 310 -20.15 12.73 -10.83
CA GLN A 310 -18.82 12.98 -10.27
C GLN A 310 -17.83 13.46 -11.34
N HIS A 311 -17.80 12.84 -12.52
CA HIS A 311 -16.93 13.26 -13.62
C HIS A 311 -17.26 14.68 -14.12
N VAL A 312 -18.54 15.03 -14.24
CA VAL A 312 -19.00 16.40 -14.54
C VAL A 312 -18.60 17.36 -13.40
N SER A 313 -18.78 16.97 -12.14
CA SER A 313 -18.38 17.79 -10.99
C SER A 313 -16.87 18.06 -10.96
N ARG A 314 -16.04 17.03 -11.21
CA ARG A 314 -14.57 17.14 -11.34
C ARG A 314 -14.18 18.04 -12.51
N SER A 315 -14.81 17.87 -13.67
CA SER A 315 -14.61 18.72 -14.84
C SER A 315 -14.89 20.19 -14.55
N ILE A 316 -16.01 20.51 -13.88
CA ILE A 316 -16.36 21.89 -13.49
C ILE A 316 -15.35 22.46 -12.48
N ARG A 317 -14.86 21.67 -11.51
CA ARG A 317 -13.79 22.08 -10.58
C ARG A 317 -12.49 22.39 -11.32
N SER A 318 -12.09 21.53 -12.26
CA SER A 318 -10.87 21.67 -13.06
C SER A 318 -10.93 22.91 -13.97
N LEU A 319 -12.04 23.12 -14.67
CA LEU A 319 -12.30 24.32 -15.47
C LEU A 319 -12.27 25.60 -14.61
N TYR A 320 -12.82 25.57 -13.40
CA TYR A 320 -12.72 26.69 -12.46
C TYR A 320 -11.28 26.96 -12.01
N MET A 321 -10.48 25.92 -11.78
CA MET A 321 -9.07 26.07 -11.40
C MET A 321 -8.23 26.68 -12.55
N LEU A 322 -8.48 26.28 -13.80
CA LEU A 322 -7.86 26.90 -14.98
C LEU A 322 -8.30 28.36 -15.17
N ALA A 323 -9.60 28.65 -15.00
CA ALA A 323 -10.14 30.00 -15.06
C ALA A 323 -9.51 30.91 -13.97
N ARG A 324 -9.41 30.41 -12.74
CA ARG A 324 -8.75 31.06 -11.60
C ARG A 324 -7.26 31.32 -11.86
N ALA A 325 -6.54 30.39 -12.49
CA ALA A 325 -5.14 30.59 -12.89
C ALA A 325 -4.99 31.71 -13.93
N SER A 326 -5.98 31.88 -14.81
CA SER A 326 -6.12 33.00 -15.76
C SER A 326 -6.65 34.30 -15.13
N GLY A 327 -6.86 34.34 -13.81
CA GLY A 327 -7.35 35.52 -13.08
C GLY A 327 -8.88 35.70 -13.02
N ILE A 328 -9.65 34.79 -13.60
CA ILE A 328 -11.13 34.85 -13.61
C ILE A 328 -11.68 34.55 -12.21
N ALA A 329 -12.51 35.45 -11.68
CA ALA A 329 -13.12 35.30 -10.36
C ALA A 329 -14.27 34.27 -10.35
N ARG A 330 -14.58 33.69 -9.19
CA ARG A 330 -15.67 32.71 -9.03
C ARG A 330 -17.04 33.20 -9.54
N GLU A 331 -17.34 34.47 -9.31
CA GLU A 331 -18.59 35.12 -9.76
C GLU A 331 -18.63 35.36 -11.27
N GLU A 332 -17.47 35.38 -11.94
CA GLU A 332 -17.35 35.52 -13.38
C GLU A 332 -17.39 34.16 -14.07
N PHE A 333 -16.63 33.18 -13.56
CA PHE A 333 -16.75 31.78 -13.97
C PHE A 333 -18.19 31.25 -13.81
N GLY A 334 -18.85 31.57 -12.69
CA GLY A 334 -20.26 31.21 -12.46
C GLY A 334 -21.22 31.83 -13.48
N ARG A 335 -21.00 33.10 -13.85
CA ARG A 335 -21.76 33.76 -14.93
C ARG A 335 -21.51 33.09 -16.28
N LEU A 336 -20.25 32.83 -16.65
CA LEU A 336 -19.90 32.13 -17.89
C LEU A 336 -20.60 30.77 -17.99
N VAL A 337 -20.46 29.90 -16.97
CA VAL A 337 -21.13 28.57 -16.97
C VAL A 337 -22.65 28.70 -17.04
N THR A 338 -23.25 29.70 -16.38
CA THR A 338 -24.71 29.92 -16.45
C THR A 338 -25.15 30.41 -17.83
N THR A 339 -24.33 31.23 -18.52
CA THR A 339 -24.60 31.67 -19.89
C THR A 339 -24.49 30.52 -20.89
N GLU A 340 -23.44 29.68 -20.81
CA GLU A 340 -23.31 28.52 -21.70
C GLU A 340 -24.43 27.49 -21.49
N LEU A 341 -24.84 27.24 -20.24
CA LEU A 341 -26.00 26.38 -19.94
C LEU A 341 -27.32 26.97 -20.49
N ALA A 342 -27.47 28.29 -20.51
CA ALA A 342 -28.63 28.95 -21.11
C ALA A 342 -28.62 28.89 -22.65
N VAL A 343 -27.43 28.88 -23.29
CA VAL A 343 -27.30 28.66 -24.74
C VAL A 343 -27.64 27.21 -25.11
N LEU A 344 -27.13 26.23 -24.35
CA LEU A 344 -27.48 24.81 -24.54
C LEU A 344 -28.98 24.58 -24.37
N GLY A 345 -29.61 25.17 -23.35
CA GLY A 345 -31.05 25.06 -23.13
C GLY A 345 -31.93 25.64 -24.26
N VAL A 346 -31.39 26.55 -25.11
CA VAL A 346 -32.08 27.03 -26.32
C VAL A 346 -31.87 26.07 -27.50
N MET A 347 -30.75 25.33 -27.52
CA MET A 347 -30.50 24.30 -28.54
C MET A 347 -31.32 23.03 -28.28
N ASP A 348 -31.52 22.68 -27.01
CA ASP A 348 -32.35 21.53 -26.58
C ASP A 348 -33.88 21.78 -26.77
N GLU A 349 -34.30 22.99 -27.18
CA GLU A 349 -35.70 23.35 -27.47
C GLU A 349 -36.07 23.26 -28.98
N ASP A 350 -35.11 22.99 -29.87
CA ASP A 350 -35.28 22.98 -31.34
C ASP A 350 -35.33 21.55 -31.99
N ASP A 351 -35.22 20.46 -31.20
CA ASP A 351 -35.23 19.03 -31.64
C ASP A 351 -36.50 18.24 -31.18
#